data_AF-A0A2V8U245-F1
#
_entry.id   AF-A0A2V8U245-F1
#
_cell.length_a   1.000
_cell.length_b   1.000
_cell.length_c   1.000
_cell.angle_alpha   90.00
_cell.angle_beta   90.00
_cell.angle_gamma   90.00
#
_symmetry.space_group_name_H-M   'P 1'
#
loop_
_entity.id
_entity.type
_entity.pdbx_description
1 polymer ?
#
loop_
_entity_poly.entity_id
_entity_poly.type
_entity_poly.pdbx_seq_one_letter_code
_entity_poly.pdbx_strand_id
1 'polypeptide(L)'
;MVLDNTNTPIPNVTLRVTGTSLMTTTDAQGQFSIPGAPIGHVHLLVDGRTTTRPGTWPTLPFDLMTISGLDNTAGMPIFLLPIDTGNGKIVGGPQDVILTLADVPGFQVTVFANSVTCPDGTHQCLASLTQVHRDKVPMPPPRGAAPRLVLTVQPPGIHFDPPARVSYPNVDGLPPGYVSDFYSFDHGLGQFVTVGTAEVTADGSAVVSFAGGGIRDGGWHFPQPPPPPPGCSSNCDDHNACTVDDGDCPNCRHVPIIDSTCCNGTGFDPGTQGCCDVRNDQFITVAGPGGLVARQLTGSTIVPTVYSTLTLCCRNSEVLQQNPIADINKCPDRVADQGAFLFFDGCSLPLSDAFRNNPTGGTDTQFGNSSYTGPCDQHDRCYQRCYERASQADLDDVRSLCDLEFLTNATDVCERTQDGELTKQKCFFYAGVYFGGLRALGGSAIRDNQRYSCQCCPPGTT
;
A
#
# COMPACT_ATOMS: atom_id res chain seq x y z
N MET A 1 -14.84 25.77 16.25
CA MET A 1 -14.97 25.18 17.61
C MET A 1 -14.06 23.96 17.71
N VAL A 2 -13.69 23.55 18.93
CA VAL A 2 -12.84 22.39 19.22
C VAL A 2 -13.62 21.40 20.10
N LEU A 3 -13.69 20.15 19.65
CA LEU A 3 -14.49 19.06 20.23
C LEU A 3 -13.64 17.79 20.39
N ASP A 4 -14.11 16.83 21.18
CA ASP A 4 -13.56 15.46 21.19
C ASP A 4 -14.34 14.50 20.28
N ASN A 5 -13.90 13.23 20.25
CA ASN A 5 -14.49 12.15 19.46
C ASN A 5 -16.00 11.93 19.73
N THR A 6 -16.50 12.32 20.91
CA THR A 6 -17.90 12.20 21.34
C THR A 6 -18.72 13.47 21.06
N ASN A 7 -18.12 14.48 20.41
CA ASN A 7 -18.62 15.85 20.25
C ASN A 7 -18.72 16.64 21.57
N THR A 8 -18.03 16.22 22.64
CA THR A 8 -17.98 17.00 23.87
C THR A 8 -16.99 18.16 23.70
N PRO A 9 -17.36 19.43 24.00
CA PRO A 9 -16.47 20.57 23.87
C PRO A 9 -15.15 20.45 24.64
N ILE A 10 -14.11 21.11 24.13
CA ILE A 10 -12.81 21.19 24.77
C ILE A 10 -12.49 22.67 25.06
N PRO A 11 -12.69 23.15 26.30
CA PRO A 11 -12.38 24.52 26.71
C PRO A 11 -10.88 24.76 26.92
N ASN A 12 -10.46 26.02 26.91
CA ASN A 12 -9.09 26.48 27.18
C ASN A 12 -8.00 25.89 26.25
N VAL A 13 -8.37 25.34 25.10
CA VAL A 13 -7.42 24.97 24.03
C VAL A 13 -6.85 26.25 23.44
N THR A 14 -5.52 26.36 23.37
CA THR A 14 -4.86 27.53 22.79
C THR A 14 -4.76 27.36 21.28
N LEU A 15 -5.21 28.36 20.53
CA LEU A 15 -5.04 28.44 19.09
C LEU A 15 -4.11 29.60 18.75
N ARG A 16 -3.12 29.37 17.89
CA ARG A 16 -2.12 30.36 17.48
C ARG A 16 -1.93 30.34 15.96
N VAL A 17 -1.94 31.51 15.34
CA VAL A 17 -1.55 31.66 13.93
C VAL A 17 -0.03 31.78 13.84
N THR A 18 0.61 30.77 13.24
CA THR A 18 2.07 30.69 13.10
C THR A 18 2.60 31.86 12.28
N GLY A 19 3.78 32.38 12.66
CA GLY A 19 4.36 33.58 12.04
C GLY A 19 3.76 34.91 12.52
N THR A 20 2.80 34.89 13.46
CA THR A 20 2.18 36.10 14.04
C THR A 20 2.13 36.02 15.57
N SER A 21 1.74 37.13 16.21
CA SER A 21 1.39 37.18 17.63
C SER A 21 -0.08 36.84 17.92
N LEU A 22 -0.88 36.49 16.91
CA LEU A 22 -2.31 36.24 17.07
C LEU A 22 -2.54 34.88 17.72
N MET A 23 -3.19 34.91 18.89
CA MET A 23 -3.62 33.73 19.61
C MET A 23 -4.93 33.98 20.37
N THR A 24 -5.67 32.91 20.62
CA THR A 24 -6.90 32.90 21.42
C THR A 24 -7.01 31.58 22.17
N THR A 25 -7.98 31.47 23.09
CA THR A 25 -8.37 30.19 23.71
C THR A 25 -9.80 29.83 23.36
N THR A 26 -10.16 28.55 23.49
CA THR A 26 -11.56 28.13 23.41
C THR A 26 -12.35 28.45 24.67
N ASP A 27 -13.63 28.82 24.49
CA ASP A 27 -14.59 29.02 25.58
C ASP A 27 -15.15 27.69 26.14
N ALA A 28 -16.10 27.78 27.08
CA ALA A 28 -16.76 26.63 27.69
C ALA A 28 -17.54 25.75 26.70
N GLN A 29 -17.89 26.28 25.52
CA GLN A 29 -18.58 25.60 24.42
C GLN A 29 -17.58 25.16 23.32
N GLY A 30 -16.27 25.29 23.56
CA GLY A 30 -15.22 24.95 22.62
C GLY A 30 -15.10 25.95 21.46
N GLN A 31 -15.84 27.05 21.46
CA GLN A 31 -15.81 28.06 20.39
C GLN A 31 -14.58 28.96 20.53
N PHE A 32 -14.13 29.51 19.42
CA PHE A 32 -13.01 30.44 19.36
C PHE A 32 -13.21 31.43 18.21
N SER A 33 -12.59 32.59 18.31
CA SER A 33 -12.45 33.57 17.23
C SER A 33 -11.09 34.24 17.30
N ILE A 34 -10.47 34.49 16.14
CA ILE A 34 -9.16 35.15 16.01
C ILE A 34 -9.37 36.40 15.15
N PRO A 35 -9.62 37.58 15.75
CA PRO A 35 -9.79 38.81 14.99
C PRO A 35 -8.48 39.23 14.34
N GLY A 36 -8.55 39.78 13.12
CA GLY A 36 -7.38 40.30 12.40
C GLY A 36 -6.44 39.23 11.84
N ALA A 37 -6.92 37.99 11.62
CA ALA A 37 -6.14 36.96 10.93
C ALA A 37 -5.60 37.46 9.57
N PRO A 38 -4.37 37.07 9.17
CA PRO A 38 -3.82 37.40 7.85
C PRO A 38 -4.72 36.90 6.71
N ILE A 39 -4.59 37.50 5.53
CA ILE A 39 -5.28 37.09 4.30
C ILE A 39 -4.38 36.08 3.54
N GLY A 40 -4.97 35.02 3.00
CA GLY A 40 -4.27 33.98 2.23
C GLY A 40 -4.02 32.72 3.04
N HIS A 41 -2.86 32.09 2.85
CA HIS A 41 -2.53 30.83 3.52
C HIS A 41 -2.15 31.06 5.00
N VAL A 42 -2.79 30.33 5.90
CA VAL A 42 -2.67 30.49 7.35
C VAL A 42 -2.45 29.13 8.02
N HIS A 43 -1.29 28.96 8.65
CA HIS A 43 -0.99 27.79 9.50
C HIS A 43 -1.50 28.02 10.93
N LEU A 44 -2.62 27.38 11.30
CA LEU A 44 -3.22 27.44 12.62
C LEU A 44 -2.72 26.29 13.49
N LEU A 45 -1.99 26.59 14.56
CA LEU A 45 -1.57 25.59 15.55
C LEU A 45 -2.61 25.51 16.69
N VAL A 46 -3.10 24.31 16.96
CA VAL A 46 -4.11 24.04 18.00
C VAL A 46 -3.46 23.20 19.09
N ASP A 47 -3.19 23.81 20.25
CA ASP A 47 -2.50 23.17 21.37
C ASP A 47 -3.49 22.67 22.43
N GLY A 48 -3.85 21.39 22.33
CA GLY A 48 -4.73 20.74 23.29
C GLY A 48 -4.16 20.69 24.71
N ARG A 49 -2.83 20.75 24.88
CA ARG A 49 -2.16 20.61 26.20
C ARG A 49 -2.52 21.73 27.18
N THR A 50 -3.08 22.83 26.70
CA THR A 50 -3.52 23.96 27.55
C THR A 50 -4.96 23.83 28.06
N THR A 51 -5.71 22.81 27.64
CA THR A 51 -7.08 22.58 28.10
C THR A 51 -7.14 22.33 29.61
N THR A 52 -8.26 22.70 30.22
CA THR A 52 -8.60 22.35 31.60
C THR A 52 -9.27 20.98 31.73
N ARG A 53 -9.48 20.24 30.63
CA ARG A 53 -9.98 18.86 30.69
C ARG A 53 -8.87 17.90 31.16
N PRO A 54 -9.18 16.91 32.02
CA PRO A 54 -8.22 15.90 32.42
C PRO A 54 -7.76 15.04 31.22
N GLY A 55 -6.59 14.42 31.36
CA GLY A 55 -5.96 13.61 30.31
C GLY A 55 -4.82 14.33 29.60
N THR A 56 -4.10 13.60 28.76
CA THR A 56 -3.06 14.15 27.87
C THR A 56 -3.72 14.48 26.52
N TRP A 57 -3.40 15.63 25.93
CA TRP A 57 -4.04 16.11 24.70
C TRP A 57 -2.99 16.50 23.65
N PRO A 58 -3.20 16.19 22.36
CA PRO A 58 -2.24 16.47 21.31
C PRO A 58 -2.20 17.95 20.90
N THR A 59 -1.16 18.32 20.18
CA THR A 59 -1.07 19.56 19.41
C THR A 59 -1.20 19.23 17.93
N LEU A 60 -2.10 19.89 17.20
CA LEU A 60 -2.32 19.66 15.76
C LEU A 60 -2.15 20.96 14.95
N PRO A 61 -1.41 20.95 13.82
CA PRO A 61 -1.42 22.01 12.83
C PRO A 61 -2.61 21.86 11.85
N PHE A 62 -3.13 22.98 11.36
CA PHE A 62 -4.14 23.06 10.31
C PHE A 62 -3.77 24.12 9.28
N ASP A 63 -3.96 23.78 8.01
CA ASP A 63 -3.78 24.68 6.88
C ASP A 63 -5.13 25.27 6.45
N LEU A 64 -5.23 26.60 6.51
CA LEU A 64 -6.46 27.33 6.21
C LEU A 64 -6.20 28.40 5.14
N MET A 65 -7.19 28.65 4.30
CA MET A 65 -7.20 29.79 3.37
C MET A 65 -8.21 30.82 3.84
N THR A 66 -7.74 32.05 4.08
CA THR A 66 -8.58 33.17 4.54
C THR A 66 -8.82 34.19 3.42
N ILE A 67 -10.06 34.66 3.33
CA ILE A 67 -10.52 35.66 2.36
C ILE A 67 -10.76 36.99 3.09
N SER A 68 -10.34 38.10 2.49
CA SER A 68 -10.50 39.45 3.05
C SER A 68 -11.98 39.84 3.18
N GLY A 69 -12.33 40.51 4.28
CA GLY A 69 -13.66 41.09 4.50
C GLY A 69 -14.78 40.09 4.85
N LEU A 70 -14.44 38.82 5.11
CA LEU A 70 -15.39 37.77 5.52
C LEU A 70 -14.99 37.14 6.85
N ASP A 71 -15.99 36.66 7.60
CA ASP A 71 -15.76 35.74 8.72
C ASP A 71 -15.34 34.38 8.17
N ASN A 72 -14.04 34.10 8.27
CA ASN A 72 -13.46 32.85 7.80
C ASN A 72 -13.70 31.73 8.81
N THR A 73 -14.02 30.53 8.32
CA THR A 73 -14.25 29.35 9.15
C THR A 73 -13.30 28.22 8.76
N ALA A 74 -13.02 27.31 9.69
CA ALA A 74 -12.24 26.09 9.40
C ALA A 74 -13.02 25.04 8.59
N GLY A 75 -14.23 25.35 8.07
CA GLY A 75 -15.11 24.43 7.35
C GLY A 75 -15.80 23.37 8.22
N MET A 76 -15.11 22.86 9.24
CA MET A 76 -15.59 21.82 10.16
C MET A 76 -15.11 22.08 11.61
N PRO A 77 -15.70 21.43 12.63
CA PRO A 77 -15.12 21.43 13.97
C PRO A 77 -13.74 20.80 13.97
N ILE A 78 -12.85 21.31 14.83
CA ILE A 78 -11.52 20.74 15.05
C ILE A 78 -11.64 19.65 16.10
N PHE A 79 -11.27 18.42 15.77
CA PHE A 79 -11.35 17.30 16.69
C PHE A 79 -9.98 17.01 17.30
N LEU A 80 -9.90 17.07 18.63
CA LEU A 80 -8.74 16.59 19.39
C LEU A 80 -9.14 15.33 20.13
N LEU A 81 -8.36 14.27 19.99
CA LEU A 81 -8.54 13.01 20.71
C LEU A 81 -7.52 12.97 21.85
N PRO A 82 -7.90 12.66 23.10
CA PRO A 82 -6.95 12.51 24.18
C PRO A 82 -6.01 11.32 23.89
N ILE A 83 -4.76 11.44 24.32
CA ILE A 83 -3.75 10.38 24.18
C ILE A 83 -4.06 9.29 25.21
N ASP A 84 -4.27 8.05 24.78
CA ASP A 84 -4.48 6.91 25.68
C ASP A 84 -3.18 6.44 26.31
N THR A 85 -2.72 7.21 27.29
CA THR A 85 -1.54 6.87 28.10
C THR A 85 -1.79 5.72 29.08
N GLY A 86 -3.05 5.28 29.27
CA GLY A 86 -3.42 4.19 30.16
C GLY A 86 -3.20 2.81 29.53
N ASN A 87 -3.53 2.66 28.24
CA ASN A 87 -3.34 1.42 27.49
C ASN A 87 -2.09 1.45 26.57
N GLY A 88 -1.36 2.57 26.53
CA GLY A 88 -0.11 2.70 25.79
C GLY A 88 0.98 1.73 26.26
N LYS A 89 1.90 1.37 25.36
CA LYS A 89 3.06 0.51 25.65
C LYS A 89 4.36 1.18 25.24
N ILE A 90 5.44 0.91 25.96
CA ILE A 90 6.77 1.35 25.55
C ILE A 90 7.18 0.52 24.32
N VAL A 91 7.56 1.20 23.23
CA VAL A 91 7.99 0.60 21.96
C VAL A 91 9.46 0.93 21.65
N GLY A 92 10.03 0.31 20.61
CA GLY A 92 11.40 0.56 20.16
C GLY A 92 12.50 -0.16 20.95
N GLY A 93 12.12 -0.98 21.92
CA GLY A 93 13.02 -1.90 22.61
C GLY A 93 13.52 -3.04 21.72
N PRO A 94 14.37 -3.94 22.26
CA PRO A 94 14.96 -5.05 21.51
C PRO A 94 13.99 -6.21 21.25
N GLN A 95 12.69 -5.99 21.37
CA GLN A 95 11.60 -6.97 21.21
C GLN A 95 10.41 -6.31 20.51
N ASP A 96 9.68 -7.08 19.72
CA ASP A 96 8.45 -6.64 19.08
C ASP A 96 7.36 -6.33 20.12
N VAL A 97 6.53 -5.32 19.84
CA VAL A 97 5.45 -4.88 20.71
C VAL A 97 4.15 -4.81 19.94
N ILE A 98 3.16 -5.59 20.37
CA ILE A 98 1.81 -5.57 19.81
C ILE A 98 0.96 -4.56 20.58
N LEU A 99 0.53 -3.49 19.90
CA LEU A 99 -0.49 -2.56 20.35
C LEU A 99 -1.88 -3.06 19.91
N THR A 100 -2.90 -2.86 20.74
CA THR A 100 -4.27 -3.36 20.54
C THR A 100 -5.29 -2.31 20.97
N LEU A 101 -6.47 -2.29 20.33
CA LEU A 101 -7.60 -1.49 20.79
C LEU A 101 -8.55 -2.35 21.62
N ALA A 102 -8.84 -1.96 22.86
CA ALA A 102 -9.68 -2.74 23.77
C ALA A 102 -11.11 -2.92 23.25
N ASP A 103 -11.69 -1.86 22.68
CA ASP A 103 -13.07 -1.83 22.17
C ASP A 103 -13.19 -2.37 20.72
N VAL A 104 -12.07 -2.77 20.09
CA VAL A 104 -12.05 -3.27 18.71
C VAL A 104 -11.33 -4.62 18.64
N PRO A 105 -12.02 -5.73 18.96
CA PRO A 105 -11.46 -7.08 18.88
C PRO A 105 -10.88 -7.39 17.49
N GLY A 106 -9.76 -8.11 17.46
CA GLY A 106 -9.02 -8.42 16.23
C GLY A 106 -8.11 -7.30 15.72
N PHE A 107 -8.25 -6.07 16.23
CA PHE A 107 -7.36 -4.96 15.85
C PHE A 107 -5.97 -5.08 16.50
N GLN A 108 -4.90 -5.04 15.69
CA GLN A 108 -3.52 -5.09 16.16
C GLN A 108 -2.57 -4.21 15.32
N VAL A 109 -1.57 -3.60 15.97
CA VAL A 109 -0.38 -3.03 15.32
C VAL A 109 0.87 -3.66 15.94
N THR A 110 1.70 -4.32 15.14
CA THR A 110 2.99 -4.87 15.54
C THR A 110 4.08 -3.85 15.23
N VAL A 111 4.65 -3.26 16.27
CA VAL A 111 5.87 -2.44 16.18
C VAL A 111 7.06 -3.37 16.36
N PHE A 112 8.04 -3.30 15.46
CA PHE A 112 9.18 -4.22 15.44
C PHE A 112 10.29 -3.79 16.41
N ALA A 113 11.13 -4.76 16.80
CA ALA A 113 12.29 -4.52 17.64
C ALA A 113 13.24 -3.48 17.03
N ASN A 114 13.66 -2.50 17.83
CA ASN A 114 14.56 -1.40 17.46
C ASN A 114 14.08 -0.52 16.28
N SER A 115 12.81 -0.60 15.87
CA SER A 115 12.31 0.04 14.65
C SER A 115 11.78 1.47 14.86
N VAL A 116 12.07 2.14 15.98
CA VAL A 116 11.38 3.36 16.40
C VAL A 116 12.32 4.55 16.47
N THR A 117 11.88 5.69 15.95
CA THR A 117 12.41 7.01 16.31
C THR A 117 11.27 7.84 16.90
N CYS A 118 11.48 8.39 18.09
CA CYS A 118 10.50 9.15 18.85
C CYS A 118 10.57 10.65 18.49
N PRO A 119 9.53 11.45 18.78
CA PRO A 119 9.50 12.89 18.43
C PRO A 119 10.63 13.74 19.04
N ASP A 120 11.29 13.25 20.10
CA ASP A 120 12.43 13.87 20.76
C ASP A 120 13.80 13.34 20.26
N GLY A 121 13.80 12.48 19.25
CA GLY A 121 15.00 11.82 18.70
C GLY A 121 15.48 10.61 19.50
N THR A 122 14.78 10.20 20.56
CA THR A 122 15.09 8.93 21.26
C THR A 122 14.56 7.72 20.50
N HIS A 123 14.96 6.51 20.88
CA HIS A 123 14.51 5.26 20.25
C HIS A 123 13.52 4.45 21.10
N GLN A 124 13.08 4.98 22.25
CA GLN A 124 12.07 4.33 23.09
C GLN A 124 11.12 5.35 23.71
N CYS A 125 9.83 5.20 23.43
CA CYS A 125 8.78 6.06 23.95
C CYS A 125 7.47 5.27 24.11
N LEU A 126 6.51 5.87 24.81
CA LEU A 126 5.16 5.35 24.94
C LEU A 126 4.40 5.54 23.63
N ALA A 127 4.00 4.45 22.97
CA ALA A 127 3.06 4.49 21.86
C ALA A 127 1.67 4.04 22.31
N SER A 128 0.63 4.67 21.76
CA SER A 128 -0.78 4.37 22.06
C SER A 128 -1.62 4.40 20.80
N LEU A 129 -2.78 3.75 20.87
CA LEU A 129 -3.77 3.69 19.80
C LEU A 129 -5.07 4.32 20.29
N THR A 130 -5.78 5.02 19.41
CA THR A 130 -7.15 5.48 19.70
C THR A 130 -8.01 5.34 18.46
N GLN A 131 -9.23 4.82 18.62
CA GLN A 131 -10.21 4.78 17.54
C GLN A 131 -10.73 6.20 17.26
N VAL A 132 -10.74 6.59 15.99
CA VAL A 132 -11.28 7.87 15.52
C VAL A 132 -12.61 7.58 14.84
N HIS A 133 -13.67 8.29 15.22
CA HIS A 133 -14.94 8.19 14.49
C HIS A 133 -14.78 8.76 13.07
N ARG A 134 -15.39 8.09 12.08
CA ARG A 134 -15.19 8.38 10.65
C ARG A 134 -15.55 9.81 10.21
N ASP A 135 -16.44 10.47 10.94
CA ASP A 135 -16.85 11.87 10.74
C ASP A 135 -16.07 12.87 11.62
N LYS A 136 -15.00 12.41 12.27
CA LYS A 136 -14.10 13.17 13.16
C LYS A 136 -12.64 13.15 12.72
N VAL A 137 -12.34 12.55 11.55
CA VAL A 137 -11.00 12.61 10.94
C VAL A 137 -10.72 14.09 10.60
N PRO A 138 -9.66 14.73 11.14
CA PRO A 138 -9.51 16.19 11.04
C PRO A 138 -9.18 16.70 9.64
N MET A 139 -8.74 15.82 8.73
CA MET A 139 -8.54 16.12 7.31
C MET A 139 -9.40 15.17 6.46
N PRO A 140 -9.95 15.60 5.32
CA PRO A 140 -10.76 14.75 4.46
C PRO A 140 -9.97 13.54 3.92
N PRO A 141 -10.51 12.31 4.02
CA PRO A 141 -9.98 11.16 3.30
C PRO A 141 -9.97 11.39 1.77
N PRO A 142 -9.08 10.72 1.03
CA PRO A 142 -8.89 10.98 -0.39
C PRO A 142 -10.12 10.53 -1.19
N ARG A 143 -10.45 11.27 -2.26
CA ARG A 143 -11.56 10.98 -3.18
C ARG A 143 -12.94 10.83 -2.51
N GLY A 144 -13.14 11.40 -1.32
CA GLY A 144 -14.38 11.25 -0.55
C GLY A 144 -14.55 9.86 0.08
N ALA A 145 -13.47 9.10 0.25
CA ALA A 145 -13.48 7.83 0.96
C ALA A 145 -14.09 8.00 2.37
N ALA A 146 -14.87 7.00 2.79
CA ALA A 146 -15.62 7.09 4.03
C ALA A 146 -15.39 5.83 4.90
N PRO A 147 -14.16 5.62 5.41
CA PRO A 147 -13.78 4.42 6.15
C PRO A 147 -14.73 4.13 7.33
N ARG A 148 -14.89 2.86 7.71
CA ARG A 148 -15.68 2.47 8.89
C ARG A 148 -14.89 2.55 10.19
N LEU A 149 -13.61 2.16 10.12
CA LEU A 149 -12.68 2.15 11.23
C LEU A 149 -11.45 2.98 10.84
N VAL A 150 -11.20 4.04 11.60
CA VAL A 150 -9.99 4.86 11.51
C VAL A 150 -9.30 4.75 12.86
N LEU A 151 -7.97 4.58 12.84
CA LEU A 151 -7.15 4.67 14.04
C LEU A 151 -6.29 5.92 14.00
N THR A 152 -5.84 6.35 15.18
CA THR A 152 -4.64 7.19 15.30
C THR A 152 -3.57 6.47 16.12
N VAL A 153 -2.32 6.52 15.65
CA VAL A 153 -1.12 6.13 16.41
C VAL A 153 -0.51 7.39 16.99
N GLN A 154 -0.24 7.38 18.29
CA GLN A 154 0.29 8.52 19.03
C GLN A 154 1.53 8.11 19.85
N PRO A 155 2.48 9.03 20.11
CA PRO A 155 2.45 10.47 19.84
C PRO A 155 2.60 10.84 18.35
N PRO A 156 2.12 12.03 17.92
CA PRO A 156 2.42 12.54 16.59
C PRO A 156 3.93 12.73 16.42
N GLY A 157 4.47 12.37 15.25
CA GLY A 157 5.90 12.44 14.95
C GLY A 157 6.75 11.28 15.49
N ILE A 158 6.15 10.21 16.02
CA ILE A 158 6.83 8.92 16.13
C ILE A 158 7.00 8.33 14.72
N HIS A 159 8.15 7.72 14.43
CA HIS A 159 8.49 7.11 13.14
C HIS A 159 8.86 5.63 13.31
N PHE A 160 8.52 4.82 12.31
CA PHE A 160 8.70 3.37 12.28
C PHE A 160 9.46 2.94 11.01
N ASP A 161 10.69 2.44 11.20
CA ASP A 161 11.50 1.84 10.14
C ASP A 161 12.15 0.52 10.64
N PRO A 162 11.75 -0.66 10.11
CA PRO A 162 10.70 -0.88 9.12
C PRO A 162 9.30 -0.48 9.61
N PRO A 163 8.33 -0.25 8.70
CA PRO A 163 6.98 0.19 9.06
C PRO A 163 6.27 -0.80 9.97
N ALA A 164 5.54 -0.30 10.97
CA ALA A 164 4.78 -1.13 11.88
C ALA A 164 3.64 -1.85 11.13
N ARG A 165 3.60 -3.18 11.23
CA ARG A 165 2.60 -4.01 10.54
C ARG A 165 1.25 -3.86 11.21
N VAL A 166 0.16 -3.81 10.43
CA VAL A 166 -1.19 -3.59 10.97
C VAL A 166 -2.17 -4.69 10.55
N SER A 167 -3.11 -5.00 11.43
CA SER A 167 -4.22 -5.94 11.24
C SER A 167 -5.52 -5.26 11.68
N TYR A 168 -6.40 -4.97 10.73
CA TYR A 168 -7.76 -4.48 10.96
C TYR A 168 -8.74 -5.65 10.99
N PRO A 169 -9.81 -5.64 11.81
CA PRO A 169 -10.96 -6.51 11.58
C PRO A 169 -11.63 -6.14 10.24
N ASN A 170 -12.09 -7.14 9.49
CA ASN A 170 -12.75 -6.95 8.18
C ASN A 170 -14.21 -6.45 8.32
N VAL A 171 -14.37 -5.23 8.83
CA VAL A 171 -15.68 -4.60 9.11
C VAL A 171 -16.47 -4.19 7.87
N ASP A 172 -15.84 -4.23 6.70
CA ASP A 172 -16.46 -3.96 5.40
C ASP A 172 -16.93 -5.23 4.67
N GLY A 173 -16.65 -6.43 5.20
CA GLY A 173 -17.08 -7.71 4.63
C GLY A 173 -16.42 -8.05 3.29
N LEU A 174 -15.18 -7.58 3.10
CA LEU A 174 -14.39 -7.81 1.89
C LEU A 174 -14.09 -9.31 1.73
N PRO A 175 -14.04 -9.87 0.51
CA PRO A 175 -13.81 -11.30 0.33
C PRO A 175 -12.36 -11.69 0.71
N PRO A 176 -12.10 -12.93 1.18
CA PRO A 176 -10.75 -13.44 1.41
C PRO A 176 -9.83 -13.23 0.21
N GLY A 177 -8.57 -12.84 0.45
CA GLY A 177 -7.60 -12.53 -0.60
C GLY A 177 -7.80 -11.18 -1.31
N TYR A 178 -8.81 -10.38 -0.93
CA TYR A 178 -8.98 -9.03 -1.47
C TYR A 178 -7.83 -8.11 -1.01
N VAL A 179 -7.16 -7.47 -1.97
CA VAL A 179 -6.09 -6.50 -1.71
C VAL A 179 -6.65 -5.09 -1.78
N SER A 180 -6.30 -4.28 -0.77
CA SER A 180 -6.71 -2.89 -0.60
C SER A 180 -5.51 -1.98 -0.37
N ASP A 181 -5.58 -0.71 -0.79
CA ASP A 181 -4.60 0.29 -0.37
C ASP A 181 -4.70 0.52 1.15
N PHE A 182 -3.55 0.75 1.80
CA PHE A 182 -3.51 1.23 3.17
C PHE A 182 -3.11 2.70 3.21
N TYR A 183 -3.99 3.54 3.75
CA TYR A 183 -3.78 4.99 3.82
C TYR A 183 -3.21 5.41 5.18
N SER A 184 -2.22 6.29 5.12
CA SER A 184 -1.66 7.04 6.25
C SER A 184 -1.79 8.53 5.96
N PHE A 185 -2.03 9.35 6.98
CA PHE A 185 -1.89 10.80 6.84
C PHE A 185 -0.41 11.18 6.83
N ASP A 186 0.04 11.86 5.77
CA ASP A 186 1.36 12.44 5.67
C ASP A 186 1.32 13.88 6.20
N HIS A 187 2.02 14.13 7.31
CA HIS A 187 2.05 15.42 7.98
C HIS A 187 2.90 16.48 7.25
N GLY A 188 3.76 16.10 6.31
CA GLY A 188 4.55 17.02 5.47
C GLY A 188 3.80 17.43 4.20
N LEU A 189 3.00 16.54 3.63
CA LEU A 189 2.15 16.78 2.46
C LEU A 189 0.75 17.29 2.82
N GLY A 190 0.32 17.16 4.08
CA GLY A 190 -1.00 17.61 4.56
C GLY A 190 -2.17 16.78 4.04
N GLN A 191 -1.93 15.54 3.60
CA GLN A 191 -2.94 14.70 2.95
C GLN A 191 -2.73 13.21 3.25
N PHE A 192 -3.77 12.40 3.02
CA PHE A 192 -3.65 10.95 3.05
C PHE A 192 -2.94 10.41 1.81
N VAL A 193 -1.96 9.54 2.03
CA VAL A 193 -1.19 8.85 0.99
C VAL A 193 -1.23 7.33 1.19
N THR A 194 -1.13 6.58 0.10
CA THR A 194 -0.98 5.11 0.15
C THR A 194 0.43 4.78 0.64
N VAL A 195 0.55 4.04 1.75
CA VAL A 195 1.84 3.64 2.36
C VAL A 195 2.16 2.15 2.22
N GLY A 196 1.36 1.46 1.41
CA GLY A 196 1.45 0.04 1.11
C GLY A 196 0.07 -0.54 0.83
N THR A 197 -0.01 -1.85 0.64
CA THR A 197 -1.26 -2.59 0.47
C THR A 197 -1.50 -3.56 1.62
N ALA A 198 -2.75 -3.97 1.80
CA ALA A 198 -3.20 -4.92 2.82
C ALA A 198 -4.19 -5.93 2.23
N GLU A 199 -4.05 -7.19 2.64
CA GLU A 199 -4.82 -8.33 2.13
C GLU A 199 -5.83 -8.81 3.17
N VAL A 200 -7.04 -9.18 2.74
CA VAL A 200 -8.00 -9.91 3.58
C VAL A 200 -7.49 -11.34 3.82
N THR A 201 -7.40 -11.75 5.09
CA THR A 201 -6.99 -13.09 5.49
C THR A 201 -7.84 -14.20 4.86
N ALA A 202 -7.28 -15.40 4.72
CA ALA A 202 -7.95 -16.54 4.07
C ALA A 202 -9.27 -16.98 4.73
N ASP A 203 -9.47 -16.65 6.01
CA ASP A 203 -10.72 -16.88 6.77
C ASP A 203 -11.72 -15.70 6.66
N GLY A 204 -11.35 -14.62 5.98
CA GLY A 204 -12.16 -13.41 5.82
C GLY A 204 -12.23 -12.51 7.05
N SER A 205 -11.49 -12.79 8.14
CA SER A 205 -11.70 -12.12 9.42
C SER A 205 -10.98 -10.78 9.58
N ALA A 206 -9.83 -10.59 8.91
CA ALA A 206 -8.98 -9.41 9.07
C ALA A 206 -8.41 -8.90 7.74
N VAL A 207 -8.08 -7.61 7.67
CA VAL A 207 -7.32 -6.94 6.60
C VAL A 207 -5.93 -6.63 7.15
N VAL A 208 -4.88 -7.21 6.57
CA VAL A 208 -3.54 -7.22 7.17
C VAL A 208 -2.49 -6.72 6.19
N SER A 209 -1.63 -5.80 6.62
CA SER A 209 -0.62 -5.22 5.73
C SER A 209 0.49 -6.22 5.36
N PHE A 210 0.95 -6.11 4.10
CA PHE A 210 2.11 -6.87 3.59
C PHE A 210 3.41 -6.43 4.28
N ALA A 211 4.46 -7.25 4.19
CA ALA A 211 5.78 -6.88 4.67
C ALA A 211 6.30 -5.61 3.96
N GLY A 212 6.84 -4.65 4.71
CA GLY A 212 7.23 -3.33 4.20
C GLY A 212 6.07 -2.35 3.93
N GLY A 213 4.82 -2.82 4.02
CA GLY A 213 3.61 -1.99 4.02
C GLY A 213 3.03 -1.86 5.42
N GLY A 214 2.59 -0.67 5.80
CA GLY A 214 2.03 -0.43 7.14
C GLY A 214 2.23 1.00 7.60
N ILE A 215 2.24 1.17 8.93
CA ILE A 215 2.30 2.48 9.57
C ILE A 215 3.76 2.93 9.66
N ARG A 216 4.09 4.00 8.92
CA ARG A 216 5.42 4.63 8.93
C ARG A 216 5.55 5.70 10.00
N ASP A 217 4.47 6.43 10.27
CA ASP A 217 4.49 7.58 11.17
C ASP A 217 3.25 7.61 12.08
N GLY A 218 3.39 8.24 13.25
CA GLY A 218 2.26 8.62 14.09
C GLY A 218 1.35 9.61 13.36
N GLY A 219 0.05 9.32 13.33
CA GLY A 219 -0.91 10.02 12.48
C GLY A 219 -2.26 9.31 12.46
N TRP A 220 -3.05 9.48 11.39
CA TRP A 220 -4.32 8.79 11.15
C TRP A 220 -4.17 7.76 10.03
N HIS A 221 -4.82 6.60 10.20
CA HIS A 221 -4.66 5.47 9.28
C HIS A 221 -5.98 4.72 9.06
N PHE A 222 -6.16 4.13 7.88
CA PHE A 222 -7.28 3.23 7.54
C PHE A 222 -7.00 2.41 6.26
N PRO A 223 -7.53 1.18 6.13
CA PRO A 223 -7.60 0.49 4.84
C PRO A 223 -8.61 1.18 3.92
N GLN A 224 -8.40 1.11 2.61
CA GLN A 224 -9.31 1.65 1.62
C GLN A 224 -10.72 1.04 1.78
N PRO A 225 -11.78 1.85 2.02
CA PRO A 225 -13.13 1.34 2.03
C PRO A 225 -13.54 0.88 0.62
N PRO A 226 -14.45 -0.11 0.50
CA PRO A 226 -14.96 -0.53 -0.80
C PRO A 226 -15.61 0.64 -1.55
N PRO A 227 -15.57 0.66 -2.89
CA PRO A 227 -16.24 1.68 -3.68
C PRO A 227 -17.75 1.67 -3.39
N PRO A 228 -18.45 2.82 -3.47
CA PRO A 228 -19.90 2.86 -3.31
C PRO A 228 -20.59 1.92 -4.32
N PRO A 229 -21.67 1.23 -3.93
CA PRO A 229 -22.48 0.46 -4.88
C PRO A 229 -22.97 1.36 -6.02
N PRO A 230 -22.97 0.89 -7.28
CA PRO A 230 -23.56 1.63 -8.40
C PRO A 230 -25.03 1.98 -8.11
N GLY A 231 -25.41 3.25 -8.28
CA GLY A 231 -26.79 3.68 -8.08
C GLY A 231 -27.70 3.19 -9.20
N CYS A 232 -28.71 2.38 -8.88
CA CYS A 232 -29.62 1.78 -9.85
C CYS A 232 -30.52 2.81 -10.55
N SER A 233 -30.61 2.74 -11.88
CA SER A 233 -31.49 3.56 -12.70
C SER A 233 -32.71 2.78 -13.24
N SER A 234 -33.82 2.83 -12.50
CA SER A 234 -35.21 2.70 -13.01
C SER A 234 -35.70 1.40 -13.70
N ASN A 235 -34.92 0.33 -13.83
CA ASN A 235 -35.45 -1.03 -14.03
C ASN A 235 -34.64 -2.05 -13.20
N CYS A 236 -35.18 -3.26 -13.05
CA CYS A 236 -34.49 -4.40 -12.42
C CYS A 236 -33.70 -5.25 -13.45
N ASP A 237 -33.69 -4.83 -14.72
CA ASP A 237 -33.06 -5.54 -15.83
C ASP A 237 -31.61 -5.05 -15.95
N ASP A 238 -30.65 -5.88 -15.53
CA ASP A 238 -29.21 -5.63 -15.64
C ASP A 238 -28.66 -5.95 -17.04
N HIS A 239 -29.53 -6.26 -18.00
CA HIS A 239 -29.24 -6.70 -19.36
C HIS A 239 -28.35 -7.96 -19.45
N ASN A 240 -28.30 -8.76 -18.38
CA ASN A 240 -27.51 -9.98 -18.31
C ASN A 240 -28.39 -11.21 -18.62
N ALA A 241 -28.20 -11.78 -19.81
CA ALA A 241 -28.96 -12.96 -20.25
C ALA A 241 -28.75 -14.24 -19.41
N CYS A 242 -27.84 -14.22 -18.42
CA CYS A 242 -27.58 -15.33 -17.50
C CYS A 242 -28.31 -15.20 -16.15
N THR A 243 -29.07 -14.12 -15.94
CA THR A 243 -29.90 -13.89 -14.74
C THR A 243 -31.38 -13.77 -15.12
N VAL A 244 -32.24 -14.15 -14.17
CA VAL A 244 -33.67 -13.82 -14.18
C VAL A 244 -33.87 -12.67 -13.22
N ASP A 245 -34.37 -11.56 -13.74
CA ASP A 245 -34.63 -10.36 -12.95
C ASP A 245 -35.99 -10.47 -12.26
N ASP A 246 -35.95 -10.70 -10.95
CA ASP A 246 -37.11 -10.98 -10.13
C ASP A 246 -37.38 -9.82 -9.16
N GLY A 247 -38.52 -9.15 -9.35
CA GLY A 247 -39.04 -8.09 -8.47
C GLY A 247 -38.91 -6.66 -9.01
N ASP A 248 -39.56 -5.74 -8.29
CA ASP A 248 -39.47 -4.29 -8.52
C ASP A 248 -38.54 -3.62 -7.49
N CYS A 249 -37.92 -2.50 -7.88
CA CYS A 249 -37.12 -1.68 -6.97
C CYS A 249 -37.93 -1.23 -5.73
N PRO A 250 -37.36 -1.29 -4.50
CA PRO A 250 -35.94 -1.52 -4.17
C PRO A 250 -35.55 -3.00 -3.98
N ASN A 251 -36.46 -3.95 -4.20
CA ASN A 251 -36.26 -5.37 -3.90
C ASN A 251 -35.83 -6.19 -5.13
N CYS A 252 -35.06 -5.57 -6.02
CA CYS A 252 -34.59 -6.23 -7.25
C CYS A 252 -33.65 -7.40 -6.92
N ARG A 253 -33.91 -8.57 -7.51
CA ARG A 253 -33.11 -9.78 -7.31
C ARG A 253 -32.77 -10.44 -8.64
N HIS A 254 -31.53 -10.27 -9.07
CA HIS A 254 -30.96 -11.01 -10.20
C HIS A 254 -30.68 -12.45 -9.74
N VAL A 255 -31.51 -13.41 -10.17
CA VAL A 255 -31.36 -14.84 -9.83
C VAL A 255 -30.59 -15.54 -10.94
N PRO A 256 -29.39 -16.11 -10.68
CA PRO A 256 -28.67 -16.84 -11.72
C PRO A 256 -29.48 -18.01 -12.28
N ILE A 257 -29.50 -18.17 -13.59
CA ILE A 257 -30.08 -19.35 -14.24
C ILE A 257 -29.15 -20.54 -13.94
N ILE A 258 -29.69 -21.57 -13.27
CA ILE A 258 -28.94 -22.71 -12.72
C ILE A 258 -29.21 -24.04 -13.44
N ASP A 259 -29.78 -24.01 -14.66
CA ASP A 259 -29.72 -25.20 -15.51
C ASP A 259 -28.31 -25.42 -16.07
N SER A 260 -28.00 -26.66 -16.42
CA SER A 260 -26.64 -27.10 -16.74
C SER A 260 -26.18 -26.73 -18.15
N THR A 261 -26.68 -25.62 -18.70
CA THR A 261 -26.27 -25.08 -20.00
C THR A 261 -26.01 -23.58 -19.90
N CYS A 262 -24.74 -23.18 -19.95
CA CYS A 262 -24.40 -21.79 -20.21
C CYS A 262 -24.96 -21.38 -21.59
N CYS A 263 -26.11 -20.70 -21.62
CA CYS A 263 -26.76 -20.06 -22.77
C CYS A 263 -26.38 -20.64 -24.15
N ASN A 264 -26.94 -21.82 -24.49
CA ASN A 264 -26.70 -22.61 -25.72
C ASN A 264 -25.34 -23.36 -25.87
N GLY A 265 -24.47 -23.37 -24.86
CA GLY A 265 -23.57 -24.51 -24.57
C GLY A 265 -22.10 -24.48 -25.04
N THR A 266 -21.38 -23.34 -25.04
CA THR A 266 -19.95 -23.26 -25.48
C THR A 266 -19.09 -22.14 -24.85
N GLY A 267 -17.77 -22.43 -24.71
CA GLY A 267 -16.66 -21.69 -24.06
C GLY A 267 -16.59 -20.13 -24.09
N PHE A 268 -16.02 -19.52 -23.04
CA PHE A 268 -15.89 -18.07 -22.77
C PHE A 268 -14.45 -17.64 -22.98
N ASP A 269 -14.31 -16.45 -23.54
CA ASP A 269 -13.06 -15.76 -23.71
C ASP A 269 -13.34 -14.25 -23.61
N PRO A 270 -12.75 -13.52 -22.65
CA PRO A 270 -12.93 -12.07 -22.52
C PRO A 270 -12.38 -11.26 -23.71
N GLY A 271 -11.58 -11.86 -24.59
CA GLY A 271 -11.18 -11.25 -25.86
C GLY A 271 -12.29 -11.26 -26.93
N THR A 272 -13.27 -12.17 -26.84
CA THR A 272 -14.23 -12.46 -27.93
C THR A 272 -15.71 -12.62 -27.54
N GLN A 273 -16.06 -12.68 -26.24
CA GLN A 273 -17.43 -12.76 -25.64
C GLN A 273 -18.21 -14.12 -25.76
N GLY A 274 -17.99 -15.11 -24.84
CA GLY A 274 -18.61 -16.48 -24.86
C GLY A 274 -19.15 -17.07 -23.51
N CYS A 275 -19.04 -18.40 -23.24
CA CYS A 275 -19.54 -19.12 -22.02
C CYS A 275 -18.74 -20.41 -21.53
N CYS A 276 -17.91 -20.37 -20.48
CA CYS A 276 -16.68 -21.21 -20.32
C CYS A 276 -16.75 -22.76 -20.32
N ASP A 277 -15.73 -23.44 -20.89
CA ASP A 277 -15.59 -24.92 -20.96
C ASP A 277 -14.22 -25.44 -20.46
N VAL A 278 -14.26 -26.21 -19.36
CA VAL A 278 -13.12 -26.95 -18.79
C VAL A 278 -13.54 -28.44 -18.70
N ARG A 279 -13.24 -29.21 -19.75
CA ARG A 279 -13.71 -30.61 -19.91
C ARG A 279 -13.00 -31.63 -19.01
N ASN A 280 -13.15 -31.50 -17.70
CA ASN A 280 -12.80 -32.50 -16.69
C ASN A 280 -13.59 -32.26 -15.38
N ASP A 281 -14.92 -32.37 -15.44
CA ASP A 281 -15.88 -32.69 -14.35
C ASP A 281 -15.72 -32.03 -12.96
N GLN A 282 -14.99 -30.91 -12.80
CA GLN A 282 -14.61 -30.39 -11.48
C GLN A 282 -14.92 -28.91 -11.21
N PHE A 283 -15.42 -28.15 -12.20
CA PHE A 283 -15.64 -26.71 -12.03
C PHE A 283 -16.95 -26.20 -12.64
N ILE A 284 -17.65 -25.33 -11.92
CA ILE A 284 -18.79 -24.55 -12.43
C ILE A 284 -18.44 -23.06 -12.33
N THR A 285 -18.65 -22.32 -13.42
CA THR A 285 -18.47 -20.87 -13.49
C THR A 285 -19.81 -20.18 -13.22
N VAL A 286 -19.84 -19.17 -12.35
CA VAL A 286 -21.03 -18.33 -12.15
C VAL A 286 -20.66 -16.87 -12.36
N ALA A 287 -21.40 -16.19 -13.24
CA ALA A 287 -21.27 -14.75 -13.46
C ALA A 287 -22.05 -13.97 -12.40
N GLY A 288 -21.50 -12.82 -11.97
CA GLY A 288 -22.18 -11.88 -11.10
C GLY A 288 -21.48 -10.52 -11.08
N PRO A 289 -22.02 -9.51 -10.38
CA PRO A 289 -21.58 -8.10 -10.49
C PRO A 289 -20.13 -7.79 -10.06
N GLY A 290 -19.38 -8.78 -9.57
CA GLY A 290 -18.00 -8.66 -9.09
C GLY A 290 -16.95 -9.47 -9.88
N GLY A 291 -17.30 -10.03 -11.05
CA GLY A 291 -16.39 -10.80 -11.89
C GLY A 291 -16.66 -12.31 -11.93
N LEU A 292 -15.76 -13.05 -12.58
CA LEU A 292 -15.89 -14.50 -12.81
C LEU A 292 -15.53 -15.30 -11.55
N VAL A 293 -16.49 -16.08 -11.03
CA VAL A 293 -16.24 -17.02 -9.93
C VAL A 293 -16.22 -18.45 -10.46
N ALA A 294 -15.07 -19.13 -10.36
CA ALA A 294 -14.96 -20.56 -10.59
C ALA A 294 -15.07 -21.31 -9.24
N ARG A 295 -15.95 -22.32 -9.18
CA ARG A 295 -16.16 -23.14 -7.97
C ARG A 295 -15.51 -24.51 -8.16
N GLN A 296 -14.60 -24.91 -7.27
CA GLN A 296 -14.00 -26.24 -7.30
C GLN A 296 -14.90 -27.27 -6.58
N LEU A 297 -15.17 -28.39 -7.24
CA LEU A 297 -15.87 -29.53 -6.64
C LEU A 297 -14.87 -30.52 -6.01
N THR A 298 -14.79 -30.52 -4.68
CA THR A 298 -14.08 -31.54 -3.89
C THR A 298 -15.10 -32.42 -3.14
N GLY A 299 -15.66 -33.38 -3.87
CA GLY A 299 -16.74 -34.24 -3.36
C GLY A 299 -18.08 -33.49 -3.30
N SER A 300 -18.83 -33.68 -2.21
CA SER A 300 -20.18 -33.11 -2.04
C SER A 300 -20.21 -31.64 -1.63
N THR A 301 -19.06 -31.01 -1.40
CA THR A 301 -18.94 -29.69 -0.78
C THR A 301 -18.43 -28.68 -1.80
N ILE A 302 -19.18 -27.60 -2.00
CA ILE A 302 -18.79 -26.51 -2.91
C ILE A 302 -17.96 -25.50 -2.12
N VAL A 303 -16.66 -25.43 -2.38
CA VAL A 303 -15.79 -24.38 -1.82
C VAL A 303 -15.76 -23.19 -2.79
N PRO A 304 -16.21 -21.98 -2.39
CA PRO A 304 -16.14 -20.81 -3.23
C PRO A 304 -14.74 -20.21 -3.19
N THR A 305 -13.94 -20.44 -4.24
CA THR A 305 -12.69 -19.72 -4.47
C THR A 305 -13.00 -18.48 -5.31
N VAL A 306 -12.69 -17.29 -4.79
CA VAL A 306 -12.89 -16.03 -5.52
C VAL A 306 -11.63 -15.75 -6.35
N TYR A 307 -11.79 -15.60 -7.65
CA TYR A 307 -10.69 -15.30 -8.58
C TYR A 307 -10.75 -13.83 -8.97
N SER A 308 -9.70 -13.06 -8.65
CA SER A 308 -9.63 -11.63 -8.97
C SER A 308 -9.20 -11.40 -10.41
N THR A 309 -10.01 -10.70 -11.20
CA THR A 309 -9.68 -10.33 -12.59
C THR A 309 -8.57 -9.27 -12.71
N LEU A 310 -7.97 -8.85 -11.59
CA LEU A 310 -6.80 -7.97 -11.51
C LEU A 310 -5.48 -8.76 -11.34
N THR A 311 -5.56 -10.01 -10.90
CA THR A 311 -4.37 -10.86 -10.64
C THR A 311 -4.45 -12.23 -11.31
N LEU A 312 -5.56 -12.57 -11.98
CA LEU A 312 -5.82 -13.89 -12.58
C LEU A 312 -6.49 -13.74 -13.95
N CYS A 313 -6.01 -14.51 -14.93
CA CYS A 313 -6.54 -14.56 -16.30
C CYS A 313 -6.77 -16.00 -16.76
N CYS A 314 -7.54 -16.18 -17.85
CA CYS A 314 -7.71 -17.47 -18.50
C CYS A 314 -6.85 -17.53 -19.77
N ARG A 315 -6.11 -18.63 -19.96
CA ARG A 315 -5.37 -18.92 -21.20
C ARG A 315 -5.34 -20.43 -21.43
N ASN A 316 -5.61 -20.90 -22.65
CA ASN A 316 -5.60 -22.33 -23.00
C ASN A 316 -6.46 -23.23 -22.07
N SER A 317 -7.62 -22.72 -21.62
CA SER A 317 -8.48 -23.36 -20.61
C SER A 317 -7.84 -23.58 -19.23
N GLU A 318 -6.74 -22.89 -18.91
CA GLU A 318 -6.14 -22.83 -17.57
C GLU A 318 -6.28 -21.42 -16.97
N VAL A 319 -6.47 -21.33 -15.64
CA VAL A 319 -6.41 -20.07 -14.89
C VAL A 319 -4.96 -19.80 -14.50
N LEU A 320 -4.41 -18.67 -14.94
CA LEU A 320 -3.04 -18.24 -14.71
C LEU A 320 -3.00 -16.99 -13.84
N GLN A 321 -1.97 -16.84 -13.02
CA GLN A 321 -1.70 -15.60 -12.28
C GLN A 321 -1.11 -14.55 -13.24
N GLN A 322 -1.77 -13.39 -13.35
CA GLN A 322 -1.35 -12.26 -14.18
C GLN A 322 -0.08 -11.61 -13.64
N ASN A 323 -0.05 -11.31 -12.34
CA ASN A 323 1.06 -10.62 -11.66
C ASN A 323 1.04 -10.95 -10.15
N PRO A 324 2.18 -11.30 -9.53
CA PRO A 324 3.39 -11.80 -10.18
C PRO A 324 3.13 -13.10 -10.94
N ILE A 325 3.81 -13.29 -12.07
CA ILE A 325 3.59 -14.45 -12.94
C ILE A 325 4.02 -15.75 -12.26
N ALA A 326 3.07 -16.64 -12.00
CA ALA A 326 3.33 -17.91 -11.33
C ALA A 326 4.28 -18.83 -12.14
N ASP A 327 4.11 -18.91 -13.47
CA ASP A 327 4.99 -19.64 -14.38
C ASP A 327 5.17 -18.85 -15.69
N ILE A 328 6.37 -18.32 -15.92
CA ILE A 328 6.71 -17.52 -17.09
C ILE A 328 6.52 -18.27 -18.42
N ASN A 329 6.66 -19.60 -18.41
CA ASN A 329 6.52 -20.43 -19.61
C ASN A 329 5.06 -20.53 -20.09
N LYS A 330 4.09 -20.32 -19.19
CA LYS A 330 2.66 -20.21 -19.53
C LYS A 330 2.27 -18.83 -20.05
N CYS A 331 3.19 -17.88 -19.97
CA CYS A 331 3.01 -16.48 -20.33
C CYS A 331 4.03 -16.01 -21.39
N PRO A 332 4.10 -16.67 -22.57
CA PRO A 332 4.98 -16.23 -23.65
C PRO A 332 4.59 -14.82 -24.14
N ASP A 333 3.30 -14.50 -24.26
CA ASP A 333 2.81 -13.18 -24.67
C ASP A 333 2.68 -12.17 -23.51
N ARG A 334 3.53 -12.31 -22.49
CA ARG A 334 3.64 -11.31 -21.41
C ARG A 334 4.09 -9.96 -21.97
N VAL A 335 3.61 -8.90 -21.33
CA VAL A 335 4.00 -7.50 -21.63
C VAL A 335 4.45 -6.79 -20.36
N ALA A 336 5.04 -5.61 -20.50
CA ALA A 336 5.43 -4.80 -19.35
C ALA A 336 4.24 -4.51 -18.41
N ASP A 337 4.42 -4.77 -17.12
CA ASP A 337 3.50 -4.27 -16.10
C ASP A 337 3.75 -2.77 -15.89
N GLN A 338 2.68 -1.98 -15.98
CA GLN A 338 2.73 -0.52 -15.78
C GLN A 338 2.78 -0.15 -14.28
N GLY A 339 2.47 -1.10 -13.38
CA GLY A 339 2.58 -0.96 -11.94
C GLY A 339 3.88 -1.48 -11.33
N ALA A 340 4.80 -2.03 -12.13
CA ALA A 340 6.02 -2.66 -11.62
C ALA A 340 6.98 -1.62 -11.02
N PHE A 341 7.37 -1.84 -9.77
CA PHE A 341 8.39 -1.05 -9.08
C PHE A 341 9.78 -1.63 -9.32
N LEU A 342 10.78 -0.75 -9.40
CA LEU A 342 12.19 -1.13 -9.48
C LEU A 342 12.76 -1.31 -8.06
N PHE A 343 13.33 -2.48 -7.81
CA PHE A 343 14.03 -2.86 -6.58
C PHE A 343 15.53 -2.83 -6.85
N PHE A 344 16.26 -1.99 -6.12
CA PHE A 344 17.72 -1.92 -6.23
C PHE A 344 18.34 -2.82 -5.16
N ASP A 345 18.43 -4.12 -5.47
CA ASP A 345 19.01 -5.16 -4.61
C ASP A 345 20.48 -5.47 -4.97
N GLY A 346 21.12 -4.59 -5.74
CA GLY A 346 22.56 -4.50 -5.90
C GLY A 346 23.16 -5.65 -6.68
N CYS A 347 23.00 -5.57 -8.00
CA CYS A 347 23.48 -6.53 -8.99
C CYS A 347 22.78 -7.90 -8.91
N SER A 348 21.55 -7.98 -8.41
CA SER A 348 20.77 -9.24 -8.41
C SER A 348 21.52 -10.46 -7.82
N LEU A 349 22.40 -10.23 -6.84
CA LEU A 349 23.23 -11.25 -6.18
C LEU A 349 22.93 -11.30 -4.66
N PRO A 350 23.03 -12.50 -4.03
CA PRO A 350 22.78 -12.69 -2.60
C PRO A 350 23.98 -12.23 -1.76
N LEU A 351 24.21 -10.91 -1.73
CA LEU A 351 25.30 -10.24 -1.02
C LEU A 351 24.75 -9.35 0.10
N SER A 352 25.56 -9.10 1.13
CA SER A 352 25.18 -8.19 2.23
C SER A 352 25.32 -6.73 1.83
N ASP A 353 24.43 -5.85 2.31
CA ASP A 353 24.26 -4.48 1.81
C ASP A 353 25.54 -3.63 1.84
N ALA A 354 26.38 -3.79 2.86
CA ALA A 354 27.66 -3.10 2.98
C ALA A 354 28.68 -3.52 1.90
N PHE A 355 28.67 -4.80 1.49
CA PHE A 355 29.54 -5.33 0.45
C PHE A 355 28.97 -5.10 -0.95
N ARG A 356 27.63 -5.15 -1.07
CA ARG A 356 26.80 -4.99 -2.26
C ARG A 356 27.04 -3.66 -2.99
N ASN A 357 27.04 -2.55 -2.25
CA ASN A 357 27.11 -1.22 -2.85
C ASN A 357 28.53 -0.65 -2.99
N ASN A 358 29.46 -1.04 -2.12
CA ASN A 358 30.85 -0.55 -2.14
C ASN A 358 31.82 -1.64 -1.63
N PRO A 359 32.10 -2.69 -2.45
CA PRO A 359 32.86 -3.86 -2.00
C PRO A 359 34.33 -3.56 -1.63
N THR A 360 34.87 -2.44 -2.12
CA THR A 360 36.21 -1.95 -1.81
C THR A 360 36.28 -1.13 -0.52
N GLY A 361 35.17 -0.49 -0.11
CA GLY A 361 35.14 0.55 0.91
C GLY A 361 35.80 1.86 0.48
N GLY A 362 35.98 2.09 -0.82
CA GLY A 362 36.64 3.29 -1.37
C GLY A 362 35.71 4.50 -1.46
N THR A 363 36.28 5.65 -1.80
CA THR A 363 35.55 6.95 -1.79
C THR A 363 34.71 7.17 -3.05
N ASP A 364 35.14 6.63 -4.19
CA ASP A 364 34.49 6.77 -5.50
C ASP A 364 34.32 5.43 -6.25
N THR A 365 34.57 4.30 -5.58
CA THR A 365 34.48 2.94 -6.14
C THR A 365 33.15 2.22 -5.83
N GLN A 366 32.06 2.99 -5.68
CA GLN A 366 30.72 2.44 -5.45
C GLN A 366 30.13 1.78 -6.71
N PHE A 367 29.59 0.58 -6.55
CA PHE A 367 28.84 -0.11 -7.60
C PHE A 367 27.33 0.15 -7.52
N GLY A 368 26.78 0.48 -6.36
CA GLY A 368 25.40 0.93 -6.17
C GLY A 368 25.35 2.20 -5.31
N ASN A 369 24.40 3.10 -5.55
CA ASN A 369 24.27 4.35 -4.80
C ASN A 369 22.82 4.85 -4.66
N SER A 370 22.60 5.79 -3.73
CA SER A 370 21.26 6.35 -3.43
C SER A 370 20.64 7.22 -4.53
N SER A 371 21.42 7.58 -5.56
CA SER A 371 20.91 8.22 -6.78
C SER A 371 20.55 7.19 -7.86
N TYR A 372 20.75 5.90 -7.58
CA TYR A 372 20.52 4.78 -8.49
C TYR A 372 21.22 4.95 -9.84
N THR A 373 22.50 5.29 -9.85
CA THR A 373 23.30 5.49 -11.08
C THR A 373 24.49 4.55 -11.24
N GLY A 374 24.80 3.75 -10.22
CA GLY A 374 25.94 2.85 -10.22
C GLY A 374 25.79 1.66 -11.19
N PRO A 375 26.88 0.96 -11.50
CA PRO A 375 26.89 -0.28 -12.28
C PRO A 375 25.82 -1.30 -11.86
N CYS A 376 25.64 -1.54 -10.56
CA CYS A 376 24.60 -2.42 -10.04
C CYS A 376 23.19 -1.85 -10.24
N ASP A 377 22.99 -0.56 -10.00
CA ASP A 377 21.68 0.08 -10.18
C ASP A 377 21.22 0.04 -11.66
N GLN A 378 22.17 0.05 -12.59
CA GLN A 378 21.92 -0.14 -14.02
C GLN A 378 21.66 -1.62 -14.37
N HIS A 379 22.41 -2.54 -13.79
CA HIS A 379 22.21 -3.99 -13.94
C HIS A 379 20.83 -4.45 -13.44
N ASP A 380 20.43 -4.02 -12.24
CA ASP A 380 19.14 -4.34 -11.64
C ASP A 380 17.97 -3.87 -12.54
N ARG A 381 18.09 -2.67 -13.12
CA ARG A 381 17.13 -2.16 -14.14
C ARG A 381 17.13 -2.95 -15.44
N CYS A 382 18.27 -3.51 -15.84
CA CYS A 382 18.37 -4.37 -17.01
C CYS A 382 17.60 -5.69 -16.76
N TYR A 383 17.79 -6.32 -15.61
CA TYR A 383 17.05 -7.55 -15.24
C TYR A 383 15.54 -7.32 -15.01
N GLN A 384 15.16 -6.15 -14.48
CA GLN A 384 13.78 -5.76 -14.18
C GLN A 384 13.05 -5.07 -15.34
N ARG A 385 13.64 -5.01 -16.53
CA ARG A 385 12.90 -4.66 -17.73
C ARG A 385 12.07 -5.87 -18.17
N CYS A 386 10.78 -5.70 -18.46
CA CYS A 386 10.03 -6.77 -19.11
C CYS A 386 10.54 -6.98 -20.55
N TYR A 387 10.99 -8.19 -20.86
CA TYR A 387 11.33 -8.64 -22.21
C TYR A 387 10.15 -9.40 -22.77
N GLU A 388 9.24 -8.67 -23.41
CA GLU A 388 8.02 -9.20 -24.02
C GLU A 388 8.35 -10.27 -25.05
N ARG A 389 7.59 -11.38 -25.06
CA ARG A 389 7.75 -12.50 -26.02
C ARG A 389 9.12 -13.21 -26.04
N ALA A 390 10.06 -12.85 -25.18
CA ALA A 390 11.33 -13.56 -25.04
C ALA A 390 11.10 -14.99 -24.48
N SER A 391 11.68 -15.99 -25.16
CA SER A 391 11.81 -17.36 -24.68
C SER A 391 12.89 -17.47 -23.59
N GLN A 392 13.08 -18.66 -23.02
CA GLN A 392 14.16 -18.86 -22.05
C GLN A 392 15.55 -18.62 -22.66
N ALA A 393 15.77 -18.98 -23.93
CA ALA A 393 17.04 -18.75 -24.61
C ALA A 393 17.29 -17.25 -24.80
N ASP A 394 16.26 -16.49 -25.20
CA ASP A 394 16.34 -15.05 -25.35
C ASP A 394 16.64 -14.36 -24.01
N LEU A 395 16.08 -14.86 -22.89
CA LEU A 395 16.40 -14.35 -21.55
C LEU A 395 17.83 -14.68 -21.12
N ASP A 396 18.38 -15.84 -21.47
CA ASP A 396 19.76 -16.20 -21.16
C ASP A 396 20.78 -15.36 -21.96
N ASP A 397 20.44 -14.95 -23.19
CA ASP A 397 21.19 -14.00 -24.02
C ASP A 397 21.09 -12.57 -23.48
N VAL A 398 19.88 -12.09 -23.17
CA VAL A 398 19.63 -10.77 -22.54
C VAL A 398 20.41 -10.63 -21.23
N ARG A 399 20.35 -11.65 -20.36
CA ARG A 399 21.14 -11.73 -19.14
C ARG A 399 22.63 -11.55 -19.42
N SER A 400 23.14 -12.24 -20.43
CA SER A 400 24.55 -12.16 -20.81
C SER A 400 24.95 -10.77 -21.31
N LEU A 401 24.04 -10.01 -21.94
CA LEU A 401 24.25 -8.60 -22.30
C LEU A 401 24.26 -7.70 -21.06
N CYS A 402 23.26 -7.82 -20.17
CA CYS A 402 23.21 -7.07 -18.91
C CYS A 402 24.47 -7.30 -18.05
N ASP A 403 24.93 -8.55 -17.94
CA ASP A 403 26.12 -8.92 -17.16
C ASP A 403 27.41 -8.30 -17.75
N LEU A 404 27.52 -8.23 -19.09
CA LEU A 404 28.65 -7.58 -19.78
C LEU A 404 28.62 -6.06 -19.64
N GLU A 405 27.43 -5.44 -19.70
CA GLU A 405 27.24 -4.01 -19.45
C GLU A 405 27.61 -3.64 -18.01
N PHE A 406 27.21 -4.47 -17.03
CA PHE A 406 27.69 -4.33 -15.64
C PHE A 406 29.23 -4.37 -15.56
N LEU A 407 29.88 -5.38 -16.16
CA LEU A 407 31.34 -5.51 -16.08
C LEU A 407 32.04 -4.27 -16.69
N THR A 408 31.51 -3.76 -17.80
CA THR A 408 32.03 -2.55 -18.46
C THR A 408 31.88 -1.33 -17.53
N ASN A 409 30.67 -1.06 -17.04
CA ASN A 409 30.39 0.06 -16.15
C ASN A 409 31.18 -0.01 -14.83
N ALA A 410 31.34 -1.20 -14.25
CA ALA A 410 32.15 -1.40 -13.05
C ALA A 410 33.66 -1.18 -13.32
N THR A 411 34.16 -1.65 -14.47
CA THR A 411 35.54 -1.39 -14.92
C THR A 411 35.79 0.10 -15.10
N ASP A 412 34.86 0.85 -15.71
CA ASP A 412 34.94 2.30 -15.88
C ASP A 412 34.93 3.08 -14.54
N VAL A 413 34.24 2.58 -13.51
CA VAL A 413 34.33 3.12 -12.14
C VAL A 413 35.73 2.87 -11.58
N CYS A 414 36.24 1.64 -11.70
CA CYS A 414 37.58 1.29 -11.24
C CYS A 414 38.71 1.99 -12.00
N GLU A 415 38.54 2.34 -13.27
CA GLU A 415 39.53 3.10 -14.04
C GLU A 415 39.59 4.57 -13.61
N ARG A 416 38.44 5.17 -13.29
CA ARG A 416 38.33 6.60 -12.93
C ARG A 416 38.63 6.92 -11.46
N THR A 417 38.71 5.91 -10.59
CA THR A 417 38.98 6.10 -9.16
C THR A 417 40.24 6.92 -8.88
N GLN A 418 40.13 7.82 -7.91
CA GLN A 418 41.23 8.59 -7.32
C GLN A 418 41.78 7.95 -6.03
N ASP A 419 41.19 6.84 -5.55
CA ASP A 419 41.72 6.09 -4.42
C ASP A 419 43.08 5.44 -4.76
N GLY A 420 43.85 5.07 -3.73
CA GLY A 420 45.17 4.47 -3.89
C GLY A 420 45.16 3.13 -4.65
N GLU A 421 46.30 2.80 -5.25
CA GLU A 421 46.52 1.63 -6.12
C GLU A 421 45.95 0.30 -5.58
N LEU A 422 46.06 0.06 -4.27
CA LEU A 422 45.49 -1.14 -3.63
C LEU A 422 43.95 -1.18 -3.68
N THR A 423 43.28 -0.03 -3.53
CA THR A 423 41.82 0.08 -3.66
C THR A 423 41.40 -0.09 -5.11
N LYS A 424 42.15 0.50 -6.05
CA LYS A 424 41.95 0.33 -7.49
C LYS A 424 42.04 -1.14 -7.93
N GLN A 425 43.07 -1.85 -7.49
CA GLN A 425 43.23 -3.29 -7.76
C GLN A 425 42.11 -4.14 -7.13
N LYS A 426 41.67 -3.82 -5.91
CA LYS A 426 40.48 -4.45 -5.29
C LYS A 426 39.20 -4.17 -6.07
N CYS A 427 39.04 -2.98 -6.64
CA CYS A 427 37.88 -2.62 -7.44
C CYS A 427 37.75 -3.54 -8.66
N PHE A 428 38.82 -3.68 -9.47
CA PHE A 428 38.83 -4.60 -10.62
C PHE A 428 38.62 -6.06 -10.20
N PHE A 429 39.21 -6.49 -9.08
CA PHE A 429 38.97 -7.82 -8.53
C PHE A 429 37.48 -8.05 -8.24
N TYR A 430 36.81 -7.10 -7.57
CA TYR A 430 35.39 -7.24 -7.27
C TYR A 430 34.48 -7.09 -8.49
N ALA A 431 34.79 -6.24 -9.46
CA ALA A 431 34.08 -6.23 -10.75
C ALA A 431 34.08 -7.62 -11.41
N GLY A 432 35.24 -8.31 -11.40
CA GLY A 432 35.37 -9.69 -11.85
C GLY A 432 34.61 -10.72 -11.00
N VAL A 433 34.60 -10.58 -9.67
CA VAL A 433 33.84 -11.46 -8.76
C VAL A 433 32.33 -11.34 -8.99
N TYR A 434 31.82 -10.11 -9.10
CA TYR A 434 30.39 -9.86 -9.37
C TYR A 434 30.00 -10.43 -10.73
N PHE A 435 30.76 -10.14 -11.79
CA PHE A 435 30.52 -10.71 -13.12
C PHE A 435 30.57 -12.25 -13.13
N GLY A 436 31.49 -12.85 -12.38
CA GLY A 436 31.54 -14.31 -12.18
C GLY A 436 30.29 -14.87 -11.48
N GLY A 437 29.82 -14.18 -10.44
CA GLY A 437 28.58 -14.51 -9.72
C GLY A 437 27.35 -14.40 -10.62
N LEU A 438 27.21 -13.29 -11.34
CA LEU A 438 26.14 -13.04 -12.31
C LEU A 438 26.08 -14.13 -13.40
N ARG A 439 27.24 -14.48 -13.96
CA ARG A 439 27.32 -15.54 -14.96
C ARG A 439 26.91 -16.93 -14.43
N ALA A 440 27.08 -17.18 -13.13
CA ALA A 440 26.73 -18.44 -12.48
C ALA A 440 25.29 -18.50 -11.94
N LEU A 441 24.76 -17.38 -11.41
CA LEU A 441 23.50 -17.34 -10.64
C LEU A 441 22.42 -16.43 -11.26
N GLY A 442 22.80 -15.47 -12.11
CA GLY A 442 21.88 -14.48 -12.69
C GLY A 442 20.75 -15.07 -13.53
N GLY A 443 20.87 -16.32 -13.99
CA GLY A 443 19.83 -17.00 -14.76
C GLY A 443 18.53 -17.24 -13.98
N SER A 444 18.58 -17.50 -12.67
CA SER A 444 17.36 -17.50 -11.86
C SER A 444 16.87 -16.08 -11.57
N ALA A 445 17.78 -15.17 -11.22
CA ALA A 445 17.41 -13.81 -10.86
C ALA A 445 16.74 -13.04 -12.02
N ILE A 446 17.19 -13.17 -13.27
CA ILE A 446 16.48 -12.55 -14.40
C ILE A 446 15.09 -13.15 -14.60
N ARG A 447 14.93 -14.48 -14.50
CA ARG A 447 13.62 -15.14 -14.60
C ARG A 447 12.66 -14.69 -13.51
N ASP A 448 13.13 -14.58 -12.27
CA ASP A 448 12.30 -14.14 -11.17
C ASP A 448 11.93 -12.65 -11.31
N ASN A 449 12.86 -11.79 -11.71
CA ASN A 449 12.56 -10.39 -12.05
C ASN A 449 11.49 -10.28 -13.16
N GLN A 450 11.56 -11.09 -14.23
CA GLN A 450 10.50 -11.12 -15.25
C GLN A 450 9.10 -11.46 -14.69
N ARG A 451 9.00 -12.16 -13.55
CA ARG A 451 7.70 -12.50 -12.94
C ARG A 451 7.06 -11.30 -12.22
N TYR A 452 7.85 -10.32 -11.79
CA TYR A 452 7.39 -9.09 -11.13
C TYR A 452 7.35 -7.89 -12.09
N SER A 453 8.18 -7.89 -13.14
CA SER A 453 8.27 -6.80 -14.12
C SER A 453 7.30 -6.93 -15.30
N CYS A 454 6.79 -8.14 -15.55
CA CYS A 454 5.84 -8.42 -16.62
C CYS A 454 4.48 -8.85 -16.05
N GLN A 455 3.43 -8.66 -16.84
CA GLN A 455 2.10 -9.20 -16.61
C GLN A 455 1.71 -10.23 -17.70
N CYS A 456 1.02 -11.29 -17.28
CA CYS A 456 0.39 -12.26 -18.19
C CYS A 456 -1.00 -11.77 -18.63
N CYS A 457 -1.42 -12.12 -19.85
CA CYS A 457 -2.77 -11.80 -20.38
C CYS A 457 -3.15 -10.30 -20.27
N PRO A 458 -2.43 -9.39 -20.94
CA PRO A 458 -2.74 -7.97 -20.83
C PRO A 458 -4.11 -7.59 -21.40
N PRO A 459 -4.76 -6.56 -20.84
CA PRO A 459 -6.02 -6.05 -21.39
C PRO A 459 -5.79 -5.42 -22.78
N GLY A 460 -6.31 -6.05 -23.82
CA GLY A 460 -6.42 -5.46 -25.17
C GLY A 460 -5.59 -6.09 -26.30
N THR A 461 -4.96 -7.25 -26.12
CA THR A 461 -4.43 -8.01 -27.27
C THR A 461 -5.57 -8.76 -27.97
N THR A 462 -5.88 -8.32 -29.19
CA THR A 462 -6.95 -8.76 -30.11
C THR A 462 -6.97 -10.26 -30.42
#